data_AF-A0A383DCB3-F1
#
_entry.id   AF-A0A383DCB3-F1
#
_cell.length_a   1.000
_cell.length_b   1.000
_cell.length_c   1.000
_cell.angle_alpha   90.00
_cell.angle_beta   90.00
_cell.angle_gamma   90.00
#
_symmetry.space_group_name_H-M   'P 1'
#
loop_
_entity.id
_entity.type
_entity.pdbx_description
1 polymer ?
#
loop_
_entity_poly.entity_id
_entity_poly.type
_entity_poly.pdbx_seq_one_letter_code
_entity_poly.pdbx_strand_id
1 'polypeptide(L)'
;MLNEFIINNNDPEAIILGDLGSGFTYDLLTKIFKKLKAGSDLIAMHKNRFWITKGGLSLDIGPFVSALEYAVDRRAIVVGKPNPEYFKMAIKDWDILPENIMMIGDDIEIDIKGAQNCNIKGGLVKTGKYDKLKVKSTGIKPDCILSTLADLKKLFF
;
A
#
# COMPACT_ATOMS: atom_id res chain seq x y z
N MET A 1 12.89 17.34 5.94
CA MET A 1 12.32 16.82 7.21
C MET A 1 12.67 15.33 7.33
N LEU A 2 13.98 14.99 7.41
CA LEU A 2 14.50 13.62 7.55
C LEU A 2 15.46 13.49 8.75
N ASN A 3 15.56 14.52 9.60
CA ASN A 3 16.55 14.60 10.69
C ASN A 3 16.04 14.04 12.03
N GLU A 4 14.93 13.29 12.04
CA GLU A 4 14.29 12.82 13.29
C GLU A 4 14.49 11.32 13.57
N PHE A 5 15.12 10.58 12.65
CA PHE A 5 15.35 9.14 12.81
C PHE A 5 16.82 8.76 12.58
N ILE A 6 17.33 7.84 13.41
CA ILE A 6 18.69 7.30 13.31
C ILE A 6 18.60 5.84 12.87
N ILE A 7 19.36 5.47 11.84
CA ILE A 7 19.44 4.08 11.40
C ILE A 7 20.25 3.28 12.44
N ASN A 8 19.59 2.37 13.14
CA ASN A 8 20.22 1.47 14.12
C ASN A 8 20.06 0.00 13.72
N ASN A 9 21.15 -0.62 13.27
CA ASN A 9 21.15 -2.03 12.87
C ASN A 9 21.31 -3.01 14.03
N ASN A 10 21.56 -2.55 15.25
CA ASN A 10 21.80 -3.41 16.42
C ASN A 10 20.55 -3.53 17.29
N ASP A 11 20.01 -2.40 17.76
CA ASP A 11 18.86 -2.34 18.65
C ASP A 11 17.85 -1.26 18.20
N PRO A 12 17.12 -1.52 17.10
CA PRO A 12 16.16 -0.56 16.59
C PRO A 12 14.88 -0.57 17.42
N GLU A 13 14.30 0.62 17.64
CA GLU A 13 12.96 0.75 18.22
C GLU A 13 11.88 0.28 17.25
N ALA A 14 12.09 0.49 15.95
CA ALA A 14 11.17 0.06 14.90
C ALA A 14 11.92 -0.45 13.66
N ILE A 15 11.29 -1.39 12.95
CA ILE A 15 11.79 -1.97 11.70
C ILE A 15 10.79 -1.63 10.60
N ILE A 16 11.26 -0.92 9.58
CA ILE A 16 10.46 -0.56 8.41
C ILE A 16 10.72 -1.59 7.30
N LEU A 17 9.67 -2.29 6.87
CA LEU A 17 9.67 -3.19 5.72
C LEU A 17 9.13 -2.49 4.48
N GLY A 18 10.02 -2.31 3.51
CA GLY A 18 9.70 -2.05 2.11
C GLY A 18 10.05 -3.24 1.23
N ASP A 19 9.94 -3.09 -0.10
CA ASP A 19 10.30 -4.16 -1.03
C ASP A 19 11.82 -4.35 -1.12
N LEU A 20 12.25 -5.59 -0.97
CA LEU A 20 13.64 -6.02 -1.06
C LEU A 20 13.83 -7.14 -2.08
N GLY A 21 12.77 -7.59 -2.76
CA GLY A 21 12.81 -8.69 -3.73
C GLY A 21 13.56 -9.92 -3.20
N SER A 22 14.61 -10.33 -3.92
CA SER A 22 15.46 -11.47 -3.54
C SER A 22 16.28 -11.27 -2.27
N GLY A 23 16.34 -10.05 -1.71
CA GLY A 23 17.01 -9.79 -0.44
C GLY A 23 16.23 -10.30 0.78
N PHE A 24 14.96 -10.70 0.63
CA PHE A 24 14.22 -11.41 1.67
C PHE A 24 14.71 -12.86 1.83
N THR A 25 15.88 -12.99 2.45
CA THR A 25 16.48 -14.29 2.79
C THR A 25 16.01 -14.77 4.15
N TYR A 26 16.08 -16.08 4.38
CA TYR A 26 15.80 -16.69 5.68
C TYR A 26 16.63 -16.06 6.81
N ASP A 27 17.91 -15.78 6.56
CA ASP A 27 18.81 -15.16 7.53
C ASP A 27 18.38 -13.73 7.90
N LEU A 28 17.98 -12.93 6.91
CA LEU A 28 17.48 -11.58 7.17
C LEU A 28 16.18 -11.62 7.97
N LEU A 29 15.22 -12.47 7.57
CA LEU A 29 13.95 -12.63 8.28
C LEU A 29 14.18 -13.10 9.72
N THR A 30 15.13 -14.01 9.93
CA THR A 30 15.51 -14.48 11.27
C THR A 30 16.11 -13.35 12.12
N LYS A 31 16.96 -12.50 11.53
CA LYS A 31 17.51 -11.32 12.22
C LYS A 31 16.42 -10.32 12.61
N ILE A 32 15.49 -10.04 11.70
CA ILE A 32 14.34 -9.16 11.94
C ILE A 32 13.47 -9.76 13.06
N PHE A 33 13.11 -11.04 12.96
CA PHE A 33 12.33 -11.76 13.97
C PHE A 33 12.92 -11.62 15.39
N LYS A 34 14.23 -11.81 15.54
CA LYS A 34 14.90 -11.66 16.85
C LYS A 34 14.72 -10.27 17.45
N LYS A 35 14.82 -9.21 16.64
CA LYS A 35 14.62 -7.82 17.07
C LYS A 35 13.17 -7.55 17.43
N LEU A 36 12.23 -8.02 16.61
CA LEU A 36 10.80 -7.94 16.92
C LEU A 36 10.46 -8.67 18.23
N LYS A 37 11.08 -9.81 18.51
CA LYS A 37 10.89 -10.53 19.78
C LYS A 37 11.49 -9.78 20.98
N ALA A 38 12.53 -8.98 20.76
CA ALA A 38 13.15 -8.13 21.77
C ALA A 38 12.36 -6.84 22.06
N GLY A 39 11.34 -6.53 21.26
CA GLY A 39 10.42 -5.42 21.53
C GLY A 39 10.23 -4.46 20.36
N SER A 40 11.09 -4.51 19.32
CA SER A 40 10.98 -3.61 18.18
C SER A 40 9.59 -3.70 17.52
N ASP A 41 9.09 -2.57 17.05
CA ASP A 41 7.86 -2.51 16.25
C ASP A 41 8.12 -2.91 14.79
N LEU A 42 7.09 -3.48 14.16
CA LEU A 42 7.10 -3.80 12.73
C LEU A 42 6.21 -2.80 11.98
N ILE A 43 6.83 -2.00 11.11
CA ILE A 43 6.14 -1.05 10.24
C ILE A 43 6.27 -1.57 8.80
N ALA A 44 5.17 -1.72 8.09
CA ALA A 44 5.16 -2.18 6.70
C ALA A 44 4.61 -1.07 5.79
N MET A 45 5.30 -0.79 4.68
CA MET A 45 4.85 0.23 3.71
C MET A 45 3.52 -0.14 3.03
N HIS A 46 3.27 -1.43 2.85
CA HIS A 46 2.02 -2.00 2.36
C HIS A 46 1.98 -3.49 2.71
N LYS A 47 0.85 -4.15 2.43
CA LYS A 47 0.70 -5.60 2.64
C LYS A 47 0.10 -6.31 1.42
N ASN A 48 0.49 -5.84 0.25
CA ASN A 48 0.09 -6.45 -1.02
C ASN A 48 0.57 -7.90 -1.11
N ARG A 49 -0.25 -8.77 -1.71
CA ARG A 49 0.07 -10.20 -1.88
C ARG A 49 1.09 -10.43 -2.99
N PHE A 50 0.93 -9.72 -4.11
CA PHE A 50 1.73 -9.88 -5.31
C PHE A 50 1.72 -8.60 -6.16
N TRP A 51 2.62 -8.57 -7.13
CA TRP A 51 2.67 -7.58 -8.20
C TRP A 51 2.92 -8.26 -9.56
N ILE A 52 2.60 -7.56 -10.64
CA ILE A 52 2.74 -8.06 -12.01
C ILE A 52 4.01 -7.46 -12.61
N THR A 53 4.95 -8.32 -12.99
CA THR A 53 6.22 -7.96 -13.62
C THR A 53 6.20 -8.34 -15.11
N LYS A 54 7.24 -7.94 -15.87
CA LYS A 54 7.45 -8.44 -17.24
C LYS A 54 7.57 -9.97 -17.30
N GLY A 55 8.06 -10.61 -16.23
CA GLY A 55 8.20 -12.06 -16.11
C GLY A 55 6.97 -12.77 -15.54
N GLY A 56 5.86 -12.06 -15.32
CA GLY A 56 4.65 -12.60 -14.70
C GLY A 56 4.49 -12.21 -13.23
N LEU A 57 3.72 -13.01 -12.50
CA LEU A 57 3.39 -12.77 -11.09
C LEU A 57 4.62 -12.96 -10.21
N SER A 58 4.85 -11.98 -9.33
CA SER A 58 5.89 -12.04 -8.30
C SER A 58 5.30 -11.73 -6.93
N LEU A 59 5.87 -12.33 -5.89
CA LEU A 59 5.51 -11.99 -4.51
C LEU A 59 5.86 -10.53 -4.25
N ASP A 60 4.97 -9.87 -3.53
CA ASP A 60 5.19 -8.53 -2.99
C ASP A 60 5.54 -8.69 -1.49
N ILE A 61 5.60 -7.62 -0.70
CA ILE A 61 6.08 -7.67 0.69
C ILE A 61 5.11 -8.32 1.67
N GLY A 62 3.81 -8.40 1.33
CA GLY A 62 2.76 -8.89 2.22
C GLY A 62 2.98 -10.31 2.77
N PRO A 63 3.42 -11.29 1.96
CA PRO A 63 3.87 -12.60 2.44
C PRO A 63 4.94 -12.53 3.54
N PHE A 64 5.98 -11.72 3.35
CA PHE A 64 7.08 -11.60 4.33
C PHE A 64 6.64 -10.87 5.61
N VAL A 65 5.83 -9.82 5.46
CA VAL A 65 5.19 -9.15 6.60
C VAL A 65 4.34 -10.15 7.39
N SER A 66 3.51 -10.94 6.70
CA SER A 66 2.64 -11.93 7.34
C SER A 66 3.42 -13.04 8.04
N ALA A 67 4.54 -13.49 7.47
CA ALA A 67 5.42 -14.47 8.09
C ALA A 67 6.01 -13.95 9.41
N LEU A 68 6.46 -12.69 9.44
CA LEU A 68 6.98 -12.05 10.64
C LEU A 68 5.88 -11.84 11.69
N GLU A 69 4.73 -11.31 11.30
CA GLU A 69 3.58 -11.14 12.20
C GLU A 69 3.17 -12.46 12.85
N TYR A 70 3.10 -13.53 12.06
CA TYR A 70 2.79 -14.87 12.55
C TYR A 70 3.84 -15.35 13.55
N ALA A 71 5.12 -15.14 13.28
CA ALA A 71 6.20 -15.57 14.15
C ALA A 71 6.21 -14.85 15.50
N VAL A 72 5.76 -13.59 15.56
CA VAL A 72 5.75 -12.79 16.80
C VAL A 72 4.37 -12.62 17.45
N ASP A 73 3.32 -13.19 16.86
CA ASP A 73 1.91 -13.04 17.28
C ASP A 73 1.49 -11.57 17.49
N ARG A 74 1.89 -10.70 16.55
CA ARG A 74 1.61 -9.26 16.57
C ARG A 74 1.48 -8.74 15.15
N ARG A 75 0.50 -7.86 14.92
CA ARG A 75 0.27 -7.25 13.60
C ARG A 75 1.24 -6.10 13.34
N ALA A 76 1.65 -5.95 12.08
CA ALA A 76 2.45 -4.82 11.63
C ALA A 76 1.60 -3.55 11.55
N ILE A 77 2.22 -2.40 11.78
CA ILE A 77 1.65 -1.09 11.47
C ILE A 77 1.79 -0.88 9.96
N VAL A 78 0.66 -0.85 9.24
CA VAL A 78 0.69 -0.67 7.77
C VAL A 78 0.50 0.81 7.43
N VAL A 79 1.56 1.41 6.87
CA VAL A 79 1.64 2.83 6.48
C VAL A 79 1.50 2.97 4.96
N GLY A 80 0.30 2.67 4.46
CA GLY A 80 -0.01 2.70 3.04
C GLY A 80 -1.51 2.63 2.79
N LYS A 81 -1.93 2.75 1.52
CA LYS A 81 -3.33 2.51 1.14
C LYS A 81 -3.79 1.12 1.63
N PRO A 82 -5.04 0.97 2.12
CA PRO A 82 -6.13 1.96 2.14
C PRO A 82 -6.19 2.83 3.42
N ASN A 83 -5.11 2.96 4.19
CA ASN A 83 -5.10 3.78 5.41
C ASN A 83 -5.45 5.25 5.09
N PRO A 84 -6.47 5.85 5.73
CA PRO A 84 -6.87 7.23 5.48
C PRO A 84 -5.74 8.26 5.63
N GLU A 85 -4.80 8.02 6.56
CA GLU A 85 -3.67 8.93 6.78
C GLU A 85 -2.75 8.99 5.56
N TYR A 86 -2.66 7.93 4.76
CA TYR A 86 -1.90 7.95 3.51
C TYR A 86 -2.49 8.94 2.51
N PHE A 87 -3.82 8.91 2.34
CA PHE A 87 -4.52 9.81 1.41
C PHE A 87 -4.49 11.25 1.90
N LYS A 88 -4.75 11.48 3.19
CA LYS A 88 -4.68 12.82 3.80
C LYS A 88 -3.28 13.42 3.70
N MET A 89 -2.25 12.62 3.94
CA MET A 89 -0.86 13.07 3.83
C MET A 89 -0.50 13.45 2.39
N ALA A 90 -0.99 12.70 1.39
CA ALA A 90 -0.74 12.99 -0.02
C ALA A 90 -1.29 14.35 -0.47
N ILE A 91 -2.36 14.84 0.16
CA ILE A 91 -3.03 16.11 -0.18
C ILE A 91 -2.84 17.19 0.89
N LYS A 92 -2.03 16.92 1.93
CA LYS A 92 -1.93 17.75 3.14
C LYS A 92 -1.59 19.20 2.85
N ASP A 93 -0.69 19.41 1.89
CA ASP A 93 -0.17 20.72 1.53
C ASP A 93 -0.88 21.31 0.30
N TRP A 94 -1.98 20.69 -0.13
CA TRP A 94 -2.78 21.16 -1.26
C TRP A 94 -3.89 22.06 -0.72
N ASP A 95 -3.97 23.30 -1.22
CA ASP A 95 -5.08 24.22 -0.93
C ASP A 95 -6.31 23.87 -1.79
N ILE A 96 -6.71 22.60 -1.76
CA ILE A 96 -7.80 22.04 -2.56
C ILE A 96 -8.64 21.13 -1.65
N LEU A 97 -9.97 21.32 -1.68
CA LEU A 97 -10.89 20.45 -0.96
C LEU A 97 -10.80 18.99 -1.47
N PRO A 98 -10.82 17.96 -0.60
CA PRO A 98 -10.72 16.55 -1.00
C PRO A 98 -11.71 16.13 -2.09
N GLU A 99 -12.94 16.64 -2.06
CA GLU A 99 -14.00 16.38 -3.05
C GLU A 99 -13.72 16.89 -4.48
N ASN A 100 -12.74 17.78 -4.60
CA ASN A 100 -12.23 18.30 -5.88
C ASN A 100 -10.97 17.56 -6.35
N ILE A 101 -10.53 16.54 -5.61
CA ILE A 101 -9.39 15.69 -5.93
C ILE A 101 -9.92 14.33 -6.40
N MET A 102 -9.25 13.72 -7.37
CA MET A 102 -9.54 12.36 -7.83
C MET A 102 -8.31 11.47 -7.74
N MET A 103 -8.43 10.37 -6.99
CA MET A 103 -7.48 9.27 -7.00
C MET A 103 -7.74 8.38 -8.21
N ILE A 104 -6.72 8.14 -9.02
CA ILE A 104 -6.78 7.19 -10.13
C ILE A 104 -6.00 5.93 -9.77
N GLY A 105 -6.65 4.77 -9.86
CA GLY A 105 -6.04 3.50 -9.45
C GLY A 105 -6.68 2.29 -10.13
N ASP A 106 -6.05 1.13 -9.96
CA ASP A 106 -6.48 -0.15 -10.54
C ASP A 106 -7.08 -1.11 -9.51
N ASP A 107 -6.94 -0.84 -8.21
CA ASP A 107 -7.57 -1.63 -7.15
C ASP A 107 -8.79 -0.93 -6.54
N ILE A 108 -9.95 -1.57 -6.69
CA ILE A 108 -11.24 -1.07 -6.21
C ILE A 108 -11.31 -0.87 -4.69
N GLU A 109 -10.59 -1.68 -3.90
CA GLU A 109 -10.62 -1.58 -2.44
C GLU A 109 -9.49 -0.69 -1.94
N ILE A 110 -8.28 -0.91 -2.46
CA ILE A 110 -7.07 -0.25 -1.94
C ILE A 110 -7.02 1.21 -2.39
N ASP A 111 -7.26 1.49 -3.67
CA ASP A 111 -7.14 2.83 -4.22
C ASP A 111 -8.46 3.58 -4.10
N ILE A 112 -9.52 3.01 -4.68
CA ILE A 112 -10.79 3.71 -4.88
C ILE A 112 -11.53 3.85 -3.56
N LYS A 113 -11.84 2.73 -2.89
CA LYS A 113 -12.54 2.80 -1.61
C LYS A 113 -11.70 3.50 -0.53
N GLY A 114 -10.39 3.30 -0.53
CA GLY A 114 -9.47 4.03 0.35
C GLY A 114 -9.58 5.55 0.18
N ALA A 115 -9.54 6.05 -1.06
CA ALA A 115 -9.69 7.47 -1.36
C ALA A 115 -11.09 8.00 -0.99
N GLN A 116 -12.15 7.26 -1.35
CA GLN A 116 -13.53 7.65 -1.07
C GLN A 116 -13.82 7.74 0.43
N ASN A 117 -13.18 6.94 1.27
CA ASN A 117 -13.27 7.06 2.73
C ASN A 117 -12.66 8.37 3.26
N CYS A 118 -11.93 9.11 2.44
CA CYS A 118 -11.33 10.42 2.74
C CYS A 118 -12.02 11.56 1.97
N ASN A 119 -13.23 11.34 1.44
CA ASN A 119 -13.96 12.26 0.56
C ASN A 119 -13.23 12.62 -0.76
N ILE A 120 -12.24 11.82 -1.16
CA ILE A 120 -11.56 11.97 -2.45
C ILE A 120 -12.29 11.12 -3.49
N LYS A 121 -12.57 11.67 -4.67
CA LYS A 121 -13.21 10.91 -5.76
C LYS A 121 -12.30 9.77 -6.23
N GLY A 122 -12.86 8.63 -6.60
CA GLY A 122 -12.11 7.46 -7.05
C GLY A 122 -12.40 7.11 -8.51
N GLY A 123 -11.41 7.25 -9.38
CA GLY A 123 -11.47 6.80 -10.79
C GLY A 123 -10.74 5.47 -10.98
N LEU A 124 -11.46 4.43 -11.41
CA LEU A 124 -10.91 3.09 -11.61
C LEU A 124 -10.44 2.88 -13.05
N VAL A 125 -9.18 2.49 -13.26
CA VAL A 125 -8.68 2.04 -14.57
C VAL A 125 -8.74 0.52 -14.69
N LYS A 126 -9.01 -0.01 -15.90
CA LYS A 126 -9.10 -1.46 -16.17
C LYS A 126 -7.75 -2.12 -16.52
N THR A 127 -6.64 -1.44 -16.24
CA THR A 127 -5.27 -1.95 -16.43
C THR A 127 -4.72 -2.53 -15.11
N GLY A 128 -3.56 -3.18 -15.14
CA GLY A 128 -2.86 -3.60 -13.92
C GLY A 128 -3.56 -4.72 -13.16
N LYS A 129 -3.81 -4.53 -11.86
CA LYS A 129 -4.45 -5.47 -10.93
C LYS A 129 -5.99 -5.46 -11.00
N TYR A 130 -6.57 -4.72 -11.93
CA TYR A 130 -8.03 -4.67 -12.10
C TYR A 130 -8.63 -6.07 -12.24
N ASP A 131 -9.64 -6.35 -11.43
CA ASP A 131 -10.41 -7.59 -11.46
C ASP A 131 -11.91 -7.28 -11.56
N LYS A 132 -12.49 -7.61 -12.72
CA LYS A 132 -13.92 -7.39 -13.01
C LYS A 132 -14.85 -8.13 -12.04
N LEU A 133 -14.46 -9.32 -11.58
CA LEU A 133 -15.27 -10.10 -10.64
C LEU A 133 -15.21 -9.47 -9.26
N LYS A 134 -14.03 -9.05 -8.82
CA LYS A 134 -13.83 -8.31 -7.55
C LYS A 134 -14.63 -7.01 -7.51
N VAL A 135 -14.61 -6.24 -8.59
CA VAL A 135 -15.41 -5.00 -8.69
C VAL A 135 -16.90 -5.30 -8.56
N LYS A 136 -17.39 -6.37 -9.18
CA LYS A 136 -18.80 -6.76 -9.06
C LYS A 136 -19.17 -7.25 -7.66
N SER A 137 -18.32 -8.03 -7.01
CA SER A 137 -18.63 -8.65 -5.71
C SER A 137 -18.56 -7.70 -4.53
N THR A 138 -17.71 -6.67 -4.59
CA THR A 138 -17.51 -5.72 -3.49
C THR A 138 -18.65 -4.70 -3.33
N GLY A 139 -19.43 -4.42 -4.38
CA GLY A 139 -20.47 -3.39 -4.37
C GLY A 139 -19.96 -1.94 -4.29
N ILE A 140 -18.63 -1.75 -4.29
CA ILE A 140 -17.99 -0.43 -4.30
C ILE A 140 -18.22 0.22 -5.65
N LYS A 141 -18.64 1.49 -5.65
CA LYS A 141 -18.90 2.26 -6.86
C LYS A 141 -17.82 3.32 -7.05
N PRO A 142 -16.93 3.20 -8.03
CA PRO A 142 -16.03 4.28 -8.39
C PRO A 142 -16.82 5.44 -9.03
N ASP A 143 -16.30 6.66 -8.92
CA ASP A 143 -16.86 7.87 -9.53
C ASP A 143 -16.76 7.84 -11.05
N CYS A 144 -15.74 7.17 -11.59
CA CYS A 144 -15.65 6.85 -13.02
C CYS A 144 -14.89 5.54 -13.26
N ILE A 145 -15.12 4.92 -14.42
CA ILE A 145 -14.37 3.73 -14.87
C ILE A 145 -13.78 4.01 -16.24
N LEU A 146 -12.48 3.84 -16.36
CA LEU A 146 -11.68 4.10 -17.55
C LEU A 146 -11.04 2.81 -18.06
N SER A 147 -10.89 2.64 -19.37
CA SER A 147 -10.19 1.46 -19.89
C SER A 147 -8.69 1.55 -19.60
N THR A 148 -8.11 2.75 -19.72
CA THR A 148 -6.70 3.03 -19.46
C THR A 148 -6.51 4.42 -18.86
N LEU A 149 -5.32 4.72 -18.35
CA LEU A 149 -4.97 6.07 -17.89
C LEU A 149 -5.07 7.13 -19.02
N ALA A 150 -4.84 6.74 -20.27
CA ALA A 150 -4.93 7.65 -21.42
C ALA A 150 -6.36 8.18 -21.66
N ASP A 151 -7.37 7.46 -21.17
CA ASP A 151 -8.78 7.88 -21.26
C ASP A 151 -9.13 9.04 -20.32
N LEU A 152 -8.24 9.42 -19.38
CA LEU A 152 -8.44 10.60 -18.53
C LEU A 152 -8.72 11.87 -19.33
N LYS A 153 -8.15 11.97 -20.53
CA LYS A 153 -8.36 13.13 -21.38
C LYS A 153 -9.83 13.40 -21.65
N LYS A 154 -10.65 12.34 -21.79
CA LYS A 154 -12.10 12.44 -22.05
C LYS A 154 -12.91 13.03 -20.89
N LEU A 155 -12.32 13.16 -19.70
CA LEU A 155 -12.97 13.70 -18.50
C LEU A 155 -12.64 15.18 -18.26
N PHE A 156 -11.49 15.65 -18.75
CA PHE A 156 -10.94 16.97 -18.43
C PHE A 156 -10.66 17.83 -19.68
N PHE A 157 -10.77 17.27 -20.88
CA PHE A 157 -10.59 17.93 -22.17
C PHE A 157 -11.72 17.51 -23.12
#